data_AF-A0A5E8C1G8-F1
#
_entry.id   AF-A0A5E8C1G8-F1
#
_cell.length_a   1.000
_cell.length_b   1.000
_cell.length_c   1.000
_cell.angle_alpha   90.00
_cell.angle_beta   90.00
_cell.angle_gamma   90.00
#
_symmetry.space_group_name_H-M   'P 1'
#
loop_
_entity.id
_entity.type
_entity.pdbx_description
1 polymer ?
#
loop_
_entity_poly.entity_id
_entity_poly.type
_entity_poly.pdbx_seq_one_letter_code
_entity_poly.pdbx_strand_id
1 'polypeptide(L)'
;MNPATIQEEYAALHREYALMVSSIQLPDSPTDPVRITTLEQTVLDTRLERNGWIVLALTTSNNNSQDSQSKPSLNVKNGAVFETPEALLMNVSPVFAQRWNAALTARLEEAFSSASASASASFSSSS
;
A
#
# COMPACT_ATOMS: atom_id res chain seq x y z
N MET A 1 -19.56 6.91 8.56
CA MET A 1 -18.99 6.67 7.23
C MET A 1 -20.07 6.03 6.39
N ASN A 2 -20.27 6.51 5.16
CA ASN A 2 -21.34 6.05 4.28
C ASN A 2 -20.88 4.74 3.62
N PRO A 3 -21.69 3.66 3.54
CA PRO A 3 -21.26 2.42 2.88
C PRO A 3 -20.81 2.61 1.42
N ALA A 4 -21.44 3.53 0.68
CA ALA A 4 -21.05 3.84 -0.70
C ALA A 4 -19.60 4.37 -0.80
N THR A 5 -19.20 5.26 0.11
CA THR A 5 -17.83 5.81 0.13
C THR A 5 -16.80 4.74 0.50
N ILE A 6 -17.14 3.77 1.36
CA ILE A 6 -16.21 2.69 1.72
C ILE A 6 -15.91 1.80 0.51
N GLN A 7 -16.94 1.53 -0.30
CA GLN A 7 -16.78 0.68 -1.47
C GLN A 7 -15.98 1.37 -2.58
N GLU A 8 -16.10 2.68 -2.73
CA GLU A 8 -15.25 3.49 -3.62
C GLU A 8 -13.78 3.46 -3.18
N GLU A 9 -13.51 3.60 -1.89
CA GLU A 9 -12.15 3.51 -1.31
C GLU A 9 -11.54 2.11 -1.54
N TYR A 10 -12.33 1.05 -1.39
CA TYR A 10 -11.89 -0.31 -1.69
C TYR A 10 -11.60 -0.53 -3.18
N ALA A 11 -12.42 0.05 -4.06
CA ALA A 11 -12.18 0.01 -5.49
C ALA A 11 -10.92 0.79 -5.89
N ALA A 12 -10.68 1.96 -5.26
CA ALA A 12 -9.46 2.75 -5.44
C ALA A 12 -8.23 1.97 -4.97
N LEU A 13 -8.29 1.37 -3.78
CA LEU A 13 -7.24 0.50 -3.25
C LEU A 13 -6.89 -0.63 -4.22
N HIS A 14 -7.90 -1.31 -4.77
CA HIS A 14 -7.67 -2.37 -5.75
C HIS A 14 -7.02 -1.81 -7.04
N ARG A 15 -7.54 -0.71 -7.57
CA ARG A 15 -7.03 -0.11 -8.81
C ARG A 15 -5.57 0.33 -8.69
N GLU A 16 -5.18 0.88 -7.54
CA GLU A 16 -3.84 1.45 -7.35
C GLU A 16 -2.82 0.41 -6.92
N TYR A 17 -3.20 -0.55 -6.07
CA TYR A 17 -2.24 -1.44 -5.40
C TYR A 17 -2.24 -2.88 -5.91
N ALA A 18 -3.21 -3.30 -6.74
CA ALA A 18 -3.28 -4.69 -7.22
C ALA A 18 -2.02 -5.18 -7.95
N LEU A 19 -1.23 -4.29 -8.56
CA LEU A 19 0.03 -4.64 -9.23
C LEU A 19 1.23 -4.77 -8.27
N MET A 20 1.09 -4.29 -7.04
CA MET A 20 2.16 -4.26 -6.04
C MET A 20 2.00 -5.35 -4.97
N VAL A 21 0.85 -6.02 -4.94
CA VAL A 21 0.53 -7.15 -4.05
C VAL A 21 0.18 -8.38 -4.86
N SER A 22 0.06 -9.55 -4.21
CA SER A 22 -0.29 -10.80 -4.88
C SER A 22 -1.78 -10.87 -5.20
N SER A 23 -2.64 -10.52 -4.24
CA SER A 23 -4.09 -10.43 -4.46
C SER A 23 -4.76 -9.50 -3.47
N ILE A 24 -5.89 -8.93 -3.87
CA ILE A 24 -6.78 -8.13 -3.04
C ILE A 24 -8.16 -8.73 -3.19
N GLN A 25 -8.69 -9.29 -2.11
CA GLN A 25 -10.04 -9.83 -2.05
C GLN A 25 -10.92 -8.78 -1.41
N LEU A 26 -11.77 -8.18 -2.24
CA LEU A 26 -12.74 -7.19 -1.79
C LEU A 26 -13.87 -7.88 -1.00
N PRO A 27 -14.36 -7.25 0.07
CA PRO A 27 -15.44 -7.80 0.87
C PRO A 27 -16.79 -7.72 0.14
N ASP A 28 -17.64 -8.73 0.35
CA ASP A 28 -19.01 -8.75 -0.18
C ASP A 28 -19.96 -7.81 0.59
N SER A 29 -19.62 -7.50 1.85
CA SER A 29 -20.35 -6.59 2.73
C SER A 29 -19.43 -5.49 3.29
N PRO A 30 -19.90 -4.25 3.48
CA PRO A 30 -19.08 -3.17 4.08
C PRO A 30 -18.60 -3.47 5.52
N THR A 31 -19.15 -4.48 6.18
CA THR A 31 -18.73 -4.94 7.50
C THR A 31 -17.55 -5.91 7.48
N ASP A 32 -17.32 -6.54 6.34
CA ASP A 32 -16.39 -7.65 6.18
C ASP A 32 -14.97 -7.12 5.93
N PRO A 33 -13.94 -7.88 6.35
CA PRO A 33 -12.56 -7.49 6.12
C PRO A 33 -12.19 -7.58 4.63
N VAL A 34 -11.41 -6.61 4.17
CA VAL A 34 -10.60 -6.74 2.96
C VAL A 34 -9.43 -7.65 3.28
N ARG A 35 -9.22 -8.68 2.45
CA ARG A 35 -8.07 -9.56 2.57
C ARG A 35 -7.04 -9.23 1.51
N ILE A 36 -5.85 -8.83 1.93
CA ILE A 36 -4.72 -8.50 1.06
C ILE A 36 -3.66 -9.57 1.24
N THR A 37 -3.28 -10.23 0.14
CA THR A 37 -2.14 -11.14 0.12
C THR A 37 -0.96 -10.42 -0.51
N THR A 38 0.12 -10.24 0.23
CA THR A 38 1.34 -9.59 -0.26
C THR A 38 2.16 -10.54 -1.13
N LEU A 39 3.15 -10.01 -1.85
CA LEU A 39 4.03 -10.83 -2.69
C LEU A 39 4.90 -11.80 -1.88
N GLU A 40 5.16 -11.49 -0.60
CA GLU A 40 5.86 -12.41 0.31
C GLU A 40 4.93 -13.39 1.02
N GLN A 41 3.71 -13.62 0.48
CA GLN A 41 2.72 -14.55 1.03
C GLN A 41 2.30 -14.20 2.47
N THR A 42 2.33 -12.91 2.82
CA THR A 42 1.71 -12.42 4.06
C THR A 42 0.25 -12.09 3.77
N VAL A 43 -0.65 -12.64 4.59
CA VAL A 43 -2.09 -12.40 4.49
C VAL A 43 -2.47 -11.39 5.56
N LEU A 44 -3.01 -10.25 5.12
CA LEU A 44 -3.49 -9.16 5.93
C LEU A 44 -5.00 -9.05 5.79
N ASP A 45 -5.71 -9.20 6.91
CA ASP A 45 -7.13 -8.88 7.01
C ASP A 45 -7.25 -7.48 7.62
N THR A 46 -7.81 -6.54 6.86
CA THR A 46 -7.97 -5.14 7.25
C THR A 46 -9.36 -4.63 6.94
N ARG A 47 -9.78 -3.54 7.58
CA ARG A 47 -11.05 -2.89 7.32
C ARG A 47 -10.88 -1.38 7.41
N LEU A 48 -11.62 -0.65 6.58
CA LEU A 48 -11.70 0.80 6.69
C LEU A 48 -12.78 1.20 7.71
N GLU A 49 -12.38 1.96 8.71
CA GLU A 49 -13.24 2.54 9.73
C GLU A 49 -13.13 4.07 9.74
N ARG A 50 -13.93 4.74 10.58
CA ARG A 50 -13.94 6.22 10.68
C ARG A 50 -12.60 6.82 11.09
N ASN A 51 -11.77 6.05 11.78
CA ASN A 51 -10.46 6.44 12.28
C ASN A 51 -9.31 6.00 11.36
N GLY A 52 -9.61 5.30 10.26
CA GLY A 52 -8.61 4.80 9.31
C GLY A 52 -8.70 3.30 9.08
N TRP A 53 -7.61 2.75 8.55
CA TRP A 53 -7.44 1.33 8.24
C TRP A 53 -7.00 0.55 9.47
N ILE A 54 -7.87 -0.32 9.96
CA ILE A 54 -7.61 -1.19 11.10
C ILE A 54 -7.07 -2.53 10.64
N VAL A 55 -6.02 -3.02 11.30
CA VAL A 55 -5.51 -4.39 11.13
C VAL A 55 -6.30 -5.33 12.02
N LEU A 56 -7.02 -6.26 11.41
CA LEU A 56 -7.83 -7.25 12.12
C LEU A 56 -7.01 -8.52 12.37
N ALA A 57 -6.31 -8.99 11.35
CA ALA A 57 -5.40 -10.12 11.48
C ALA A 57 -4.22 -9.97 10.52
N LEU A 58 -3.05 -10.44 10.96
CA LEU A 58 -1.85 -10.50 10.14
C LEU A 58 -1.25 -11.90 10.28
N THR A 59 -1.20 -12.64 9.17
CA THR A 59 -0.65 -13.99 9.13
C THR A 59 0.49 -14.03 8.13
N THR A 60 1.71 -14.16 8.62
CA THR A 60 2.91 -14.33 7.78
C THR A 60 3.24 -15.81 7.71
N SER A 61 3.25 -16.38 6.50
CA SER A 61 3.66 -17.77 6.28
C SER A 61 5.19 -17.90 6.33
N ASN A 62 5.78 -17.56 7.48
CA ASN A 62 7.18 -17.83 7.75
C ASN A 62 7.27 -19.17 8.48
N ASN A 63 7.51 -20.21 7.69
CA ASN A 63 7.70 -21.59 8.13
C ASN A 63 9.08 -21.75 8.81
N ASN A 64 9.35 -20.98 9.87
CA ASN A 64 10.55 -21.11 10.70
C ASN A 64 10.21 -20.67 12.13
N SER A 65 9.51 -21.56 12.83
CA SER A 65 9.75 -21.81 14.25
C SER A 65 11.24 -22.08 14.44
N GLN A 66 11.84 -21.53 15.50
CA GLN A 66 13.30 -21.45 15.75
C GLN A 66 14.04 -20.43 14.87
N ASP A 67 14.07 -19.17 15.29
CA ASP A 67 15.26 -18.69 15.99
C ASP A 67 14.97 -17.32 16.59
N SER A 68 15.27 -17.20 17.87
CA SER A 68 15.29 -15.93 18.58
C SER A 68 16.43 -15.08 18.00
N GLN A 69 16.17 -13.78 17.83
CA GLN A 69 17.10 -12.73 17.35
C GLN A 69 17.30 -12.69 15.82
N SER A 70 16.88 -11.57 15.23
CA SER A 70 17.20 -11.10 13.86
C SER A 70 16.24 -11.47 12.73
N LYS A 71 14.92 -11.34 12.92
CA LYS A 71 13.98 -11.16 11.80
C LYS A 71 13.38 -9.76 11.88
N PRO A 72 13.19 -9.05 10.75
CA PRO A 72 12.51 -7.76 10.74
C PRO A 72 11.13 -8.00 11.33
N SER A 73 10.96 -7.57 12.58
CA SER A 73 9.70 -7.73 13.28
C SER A 73 8.73 -6.84 12.52
N LEU A 74 7.75 -7.45 11.84
CA LEU A 74 6.60 -6.73 11.34
C LEU A 74 5.99 -6.02 12.56
N ASN A 75 6.26 -4.72 12.71
CA ASN A 75 5.91 -3.93 13.90
C ASN A 75 4.40 -3.68 14.01
N VAL A 76 3.61 -4.33 13.15
CA VAL A 76 2.17 -4.16 13.03
C VAL A 76 1.47 -5.13 13.96
N LYS A 77 0.92 -4.60 15.05
CA LYS A 77 0.08 -5.36 15.99
C LYS A 77 -1.35 -5.41 15.47
N ASN A 78 -2.06 -6.50 15.76
CA ASN A 78 -3.52 -6.55 15.57
C ASN A 78 -4.16 -5.39 16.34
N GLY A 79 -5.11 -4.70 15.72
CA GLY A 79 -5.73 -3.48 16.23
C GLY A 79 -4.97 -2.19 15.96
N ALA A 80 -3.81 -2.23 15.29
CA ALA A 80 -3.16 -1.03 14.80
C ALA A 80 -4.06 -0.32 13.77
N VAL A 81 -4.13 1.00 13.87
CA VAL A 81 -4.90 1.86 12.97
C VAL A 81 -3.94 2.74 12.19
N PHE A 82 -4.10 2.76 10.89
CA PHE A 82 -3.31 3.55 9.96
C PHE A 82 -4.20 4.55 9.25
N GLU A 83 -3.70 5.76 9.06
CA GLU A 83 -4.48 6.80 8.37
C GLU A 83 -4.77 6.43 6.92
N THR A 84 -3.78 5.83 6.25
CA THR A 84 -3.85 5.53 4.82
C THR A 84 -3.48 4.07 4.52
N PRO A 85 -3.97 3.50 3.40
CA PRO A 85 -3.67 2.10 3.06
C PRO A 85 -2.20 1.90 2.67
N GLU A 86 -1.52 2.94 2.17
CA GLU A 86 -0.08 2.90 1.87
C GLU A 86 0.73 2.78 3.16
N ALA A 87 0.41 3.59 4.17
CA ALA A 87 1.09 3.51 5.47
C ALA A 87 0.94 2.12 6.08
N LEU A 88 -0.25 1.53 5.97
CA LEU A 88 -0.49 0.15 6.36
C LEU A 88 0.39 -0.83 5.57
N LEU A 89 0.31 -0.81 4.23
CA LEU A 89 1.02 -1.77 3.38
C LEU A 89 2.55 -1.63 3.44
N MET A 90 3.07 -0.42 3.61
CA MET A 90 4.52 -0.19 3.78
C MET A 90 5.04 -0.76 5.11
N ASN A 91 4.21 -0.80 6.15
CA ASN A 91 4.58 -1.41 7.44
C ASN A 91 4.37 -2.92 7.45
N VAL A 92 3.42 -3.44 6.65
CA VAL A 92 3.10 -4.87 6.58
C VAL A 92 3.96 -5.63 5.55
N SER A 93 4.44 -4.96 4.51
CA SER A 93 5.17 -5.61 3.42
C SER A 93 6.43 -4.81 3.06
N PRO A 94 7.64 -5.30 3.41
CA PRO A 94 8.86 -4.66 2.97
C PRO A 94 9.00 -4.66 1.43
N VAL A 95 8.51 -5.71 0.75
CA VAL A 95 8.51 -5.76 -0.73
C VAL A 95 7.59 -4.69 -1.31
N PHE A 96 6.42 -4.47 -0.72
CA PHE A 96 5.54 -3.37 -1.12
C PHE A 96 6.23 -2.02 -0.94
N ALA A 97 6.83 -1.76 0.23
CA ALA A 97 7.51 -0.51 0.51
C ALA A 97 8.62 -0.21 -0.51
N GLN A 98 9.39 -1.23 -0.90
CA GLN A 98 10.42 -1.09 -1.94
C GLN A 98 9.82 -0.74 -3.30
N ARG A 99 8.75 -1.43 -3.73
CA ARG A 99 8.08 -1.17 -5.02
C ARG A 99 7.44 0.20 -5.05
N TRP A 100 6.78 0.59 -3.96
CA TRP A 100 6.17 1.90 -3.81
C TRP A 100 7.22 3.01 -3.90
N ASN A 101 8.31 2.90 -3.15
CA ASN A 101 9.39 3.89 -3.20
C ASN A 101 10.04 3.96 -4.59
N ALA A 102 10.23 2.83 -5.27
CA ALA A 102 10.75 2.82 -6.63
C ALA A 102 9.81 3.52 -7.63
N ALA A 103 8.50 3.27 -7.54
CA ALA A 103 7.51 3.93 -8.37
C ALA A 103 7.43 5.44 -8.08
N LEU A 104 7.53 5.84 -6.82
CA LEU A 104 7.57 7.24 -6.41
C LEU A 104 8.81 7.95 -6.97
N THR A 105 9.98 7.35 -6.84
CA THR A 105 11.23 7.90 -7.39
C THR A 105 11.15 8.06 -8.90
N ALA A 106 10.63 7.05 -9.62
CA ALA A 106 10.47 7.14 -11.08
C ALA A 106 9.57 8.30 -11.50
N ARG A 107 8.46 8.53 -10.78
CA ARG A 107 7.57 9.69 -11.03
C ARG A 107 8.24 11.02 -10.74
N LEU A 108 9.06 11.10 -9.69
CA LEU A 108 9.84 12.30 -9.40
C LEU A 108 10.83 12.59 -10.52
N GLU A 109 11.58 11.58 -10.98
CA GLU A 109 12.51 11.71 -12.10
C GLU A 109 11.84 12.15 -13.40
N GLU A 110 10.66 11.60 -13.71
CA GLU A 110 9.85 12.00 -14.86
C GLU A 110 9.39 13.47 -14.74
N ALA A 111 8.93 13.88 -13.56
CA ALA A 111 8.52 15.25 -13.30
C ALA A 111 9.71 16.24 -13.43
N PHE A 112 10.88 15.88 -12.91
CA PHE A 112 12.10 16.68 -13.07
C PHE A 112 12.53 16.79 -14.53
N SER A 113 12.45 15.69 -15.28
CA SER A 113 12.79 15.67 -16.71
C SER A 113 11.83 16.54 -17.53
N SER A 114 10.53 16.49 -17.22
CA SER A 114 9.49 17.32 -17.85
C SER A 114 9.64 18.81 -17.51
N ALA A 115 9.98 19.14 -16.26
CA ALA A 115 10.25 20.51 -15.82
C ALA A 115 11.49 21.10 -16.50
N SER A 116 12.56 20.31 -16.64
CA SER A 116 13.78 20.69 -17.35
C SER A 116 13.54 20.92 -18.86
N ALA A 117 12.73 20.06 -19.50
CA ALA A 117 12.33 20.23 -20.89
C ALA A 117 11.47 21.49 -21.13
N SER A 118 10.56 21.80 -20.20
CA SER A 118 9.71 23.00 -20.27
C SER A 118 10.50 24.30 -20.07
N ALA A 119 11.54 24.29 -19.20
CA ALA A 119 12.45 25.42 -19.03
C ALA A 119 13.32 25.66 -20.28
N SER A 120 13.71 24.60 -20.98
CA SER A 120 14.53 24.68 -22.20
C SER A 120 13.73 25.16 -23.43
N ALA A 121 12.44 24.81 -23.50
CA ALA A 121 11.55 25.26 -24.57
C ALA A 121 11.25 26.78 -24.48
N SER A 122 11.19 27.32 -23.26
CA SER A 122 10.89 28.74 -23.02
C SER A 122 12.02 29.69 -23.45
N PHE A 123 13.25 29.20 -23.55
CA PHE A 123 14.42 29.99 -23.96
C PHE A 123 14.63 30.02 -25.48
N SER A 124 14.04 29.08 -26.23
CA SER A 124 14.24 28.93 -27.67
C SER A 124 13.23 29.71 -28.54
N SER A 125 12.22 30.36 -27.93
CA SER A 125 11.14 31.06 -28.64
C SER A 125 11.32 32.58 -28.71
N SER A 126 12.48 33.12 -28.31
CA SER A 126 12.83 34.54 -28.45
C SER A 126 13.92 34.69 -29.51
N SER A 127 13.55 34.70 -30.78
CA SER A 127 14.41 35.10 -31.91
C SER A 127 13.56 35.76 -32.98
#